data_AF-A0A1F1LNW2-F1
#
_entry.id   AF-A0A1F1LNW2-F1
#
_cell.length_a   1.000
_cell.length_b   1.000
_cell.length_c   1.000
_cell.angle_alpha   90.00
_cell.angle_beta   90.00
_cell.angle_gamma   90.00
#
_symmetry.space_group_name_H-M   'P 1'
#
loop_
_entity.id
_entity.type
_entity.pdbx_description
1 polymer ?
#
loop_
_entity_poly.entity_id
_entity_poly.type
_entity_poly.pdbx_seq_one_letter_code
_entity_poly.pdbx_strand_id
1 'polypeptide(L)'
;MAEQDRGLSGRSRWNSGRRVAVGERVVVRRHLAPGEASHLYTDVIGHVVALEPELIVRRESGEELRIPDADVAVLKVLPPRPVRARDVRAHEYAGALAWPCPEYELVDGWFCRAGDDWSYRGNSAVPVLPWASCEDLDGVRDWYAARGLPLRLVDVERLVKVERMMLDGAPVDSARIRADRDLFLCTADSEALLAVVDAAFPADTRPAVTLADRPDDDWLALYHATADLDPERVRPAMLATAGILTDGPDSGDPGPGGHVVFA
;
A
#
# COMPACT_ATOMS: atom_id res chain seq x y z
N MET A 1 -6.54 -4.51 -29.24
CA MET A 1 -5.62 -4.05 -30.31
C MET A 1 -4.84 -2.89 -29.70
N ALA A 2 -3.52 -2.98 -29.56
CA ALA A 2 -2.76 -1.91 -28.90
C ALA A 2 -2.85 -0.64 -29.76
N GLU A 3 -3.46 0.44 -29.23
CA GLU A 3 -3.48 1.74 -29.91
C GLU A 3 -2.04 2.18 -30.17
N GLN A 4 -1.74 2.49 -31.44
CA GLN A 4 -0.39 2.85 -31.85
C GLN A 4 -0.13 4.33 -31.55
N ASP A 5 1.08 4.64 -31.08
CA ASP A 5 1.59 5.96 -30.70
C ASP A 5 1.44 7.09 -31.76
N ARG A 6 1.18 6.76 -33.04
CA ARG A 6 1.07 7.69 -34.19
C ARG A 6 2.19 8.73 -34.33
N GLY A 7 3.35 8.50 -33.70
CA GLY A 7 4.48 9.43 -33.70
C GLY A 7 4.38 10.56 -32.66
N LEU A 8 3.41 10.53 -31.76
CA LEU A 8 3.27 11.52 -30.69
C LEU A 8 4.50 11.54 -29.78
N SER A 9 5.06 10.38 -29.46
CA SER A 9 6.32 10.25 -28.70
C SER A 9 7.53 10.85 -29.41
N GLY A 10 7.49 10.98 -30.74
CA GLY A 10 8.54 11.62 -31.54
C GLY A 10 8.58 13.14 -31.40
N ARG A 11 7.52 13.76 -30.85
CA ARG A 11 7.43 15.22 -30.66
C ARG A 11 8.29 15.74 -29.49
N SER A 12 8.84 14.84 -28.68
CA SER A 12 9.76 15.18 -27.60
C SER A 12 11.10 14.50 -27.79
N ARG A 13 12.15 15.32 -27.90
CA ARG A 13 13.54 14.84 -27.88
C ARG A 13 13.96 14.21 -26.53
N TRP A 14 13.14 14.37 -25.49
CA TRP A 14 13.43 13.94 -24.12
C TRP A 14 12.60 12.73 -23.67
N ASN A 15 11.92 12.05 -24.60
CA ASN A 15 11.06 10.92 -24.27
C ASN A 15 11.85 9.62 -24.03
N SER A 16 13.19 9.67 -24.04
CA SER A 16 14.10 8.55 -23.73
C SER A 16 13.77 7.24 -24.47
N GLY A 17 13.26 7.34 -25.70
CA GLY A 17 12.85 6.17 -26.50
C GLY A 17 11.57 5.46 -26.05
N ARG A 18 10.88 5.97 -25.01
CA ARG A 18 9.59 5.42 -24.58
C ARG A 18 8.50 5.77 -25.59
N ARG A 19 7.67 4.78 -25.91
CA ARG A 19 6.44 4.98 -26.68
C ARG A 19 5.29 5.25 -25.72
N VAL A 20 4.38 6.12 -26.12
CA VAL A 20 3.17 6.41 -25.36
C VAL A 20 2.12 5.35 -25.65
N ALA A 21 1.41 4.94 -24.62
CA ALA A 21 0.31 3.98 -24.68
C ALA A 21 -0.79 4.42 -23.71
N VAL A 22 -2.01 3.90 -23.90
CA VAL A 22 -3.10 4.06 -22.92
C VAL A 22 -2.63 3.58 -21.54
N GLY A 23 -2.96 4.37 -20.51
CA GLY A 23 -2.52 4.16 -19.13
C GLY A 23 -1.19 4.81 -18.77
N GLU A 24 -0.35 5.19 -19.75
CA GLU A 24 0.93 5.84 -19.45
C GLU A 24 0.71 7.24 -18.86
N ARG A 25 1.51 7.57 -17.85
CA ARG A 25 1.54 8.90 -17.26
C ARG A 25 2.33 9.81 -18.18
N VAL A 26 1.75 10.94 -18.57
CA VAL A 26 2.37 11.88 -19.52
C VAL A 26 2.35 13.31 -18.98
N VAL A 27 3.28 14.12 -19.48
CA VAL A 27 3.13 15.57 -19.57
C VAL A 27 2.98 15.95 -21.03
N VAL A 28 1.94 16.72 -21.33
CA VAL A 28 1.65 17.24 -22.66
C VAL A 28 1.69 18.75 -22.59
N ARG A 29 2.68 19.34 -23.26
CA ARG A 29 2.65 20.78 -23.56
C ARG A 29 1.78 20.97 -24.78
N ARG A 30 0.69 21.72 -24.64
CA ARG A 30 -0.20 22.05 -25.75
C ARG A 30 -0.19 23.53 -26.07
N HIS A 31 -0.40 23.87 -27.33
CA HIS A 31 -0.73 25.21 -27.78
C HIS A 31 -2.09 25.63 -27.22
N LEU A 32 -2.23 26.91 -26.89
CA LEU A 32 -3.51 27.52 -26.56
C LEU A 32 -4.09 28.26 -27.77
N ALA A 33 -5.41 28.35 -27.83
CA ALA A 33 -6.06 29.11 -28.87
C ALA A 33 -5.75 30.63 -28.71
N PRO A 34 -5.68 31.40 -29.80
CA PRO A 34 -5.50 32.84 -29.72
C PRO A 34 -6.58 33.48 -28.82
N GLY A 35 -6.16 34.21 -27.78
CA GLY A 35 -7.05 34.87 -26.83
C GLY A 35 -7.53 34.02 -25.64
N GLU A 36 -7.16 32.74 -25.56
CA GLU A 36 -7.47 31.87 -24.41
C GLU A 36 -6.67 32.28 -23.15
N ALA A 37 -5.40 32.66 -23.32
CA ALA A 37 -4.55 33.17 -22.25
C ALA A 37 -3.45 34.11 -22.78
N SER A 38 -2.71 34.76 -21.87
CA SER A 38 -1.56 35.62 -22.23
C SER A 38 -0.32 34.83 -22.71
N HIS A 39 -0.30 33.51 -22.50
CA HIS A 39 0.79 32.63 -22.87
C HIS A 39 0.38 31.69 -24.02
N LEU A 40 1.35 31.27 -24.85
CA LEU A 40 1.11 30.44 -26.03
C LEU A 40 0.89 28.95 -25.71
N TYR A 41 1.32 28.50 -24.52
CA TYR A 41 1.38 27.09 -24.16
C TYR A 41 0.93 26.82 -22.74
N THR A 42 0.25 25.70 -22.53
CA THR A 42 -0.02 25.16 -21.19
C THR A 42 0.45 23.72 -21.08
N ASP A 43 0.76 23.28 -19.86
CA ASP A 43 1.18 21.91 -19.56
C ASP A 43 0.04 21.13 -18.90
N VAL A 44 -0.22 19.93 -19.40
CA VAL A 44 -1.22 18.99 -18.90
C VAL A 44 -0.48 17.78 -18.37
N ILE A 45 -0.69 17.42 -17.10
CA ILE A 45 -0.14 16.21 -16.50
C ILE A 45 -1.30 15.26 -16.19
N GLY A 46 -1.19 14.02 -16.66
CA GLY A 46 -2.25 13.03 -16.47
C GLY A 46 -1.91 11.67 -17.05
N HIS A 47 -2.91 10.81 -17.18
CA HIS A 47 -2.79 9.50 -17.82
C HIS A 47 -3.48 9.49 -19.17
N VAL A 48 -2.89 8.81 -20.15
CA VAL A 48 -3.50 8.66 -21.47
C VAL A 48 -4.71 7.74 -21.36
N VAL A 49 -5.88 8.23 -21.78
CA VAL A 49 -7.13 7.47 -21.84
C VAL A 49 -7.34 6.88 -23.23
N ALA A 50 -7.05 7.68 -24.26
CA ALA A 50 -7.15 7.28 -25.66
C ALA A 50 -6.09 8.01 -26.48
N LEU A 51 -5.60 7.35 -27.53
CA LEU A 51 -4.73 7.94 -28.54
C LEU A 51 -5.49 8.31 -29.82
N GLU A 52 -6.69 7.76 -30.02
CA GLU A 52 -7.53 8.00 -31.20
C GLU A 52 -8.98 8.39 -30.85
N PRO A 53 -9.63 9.24 -31.68
CA PRO A 53 -9.08 9.92 -32.86
C PRO A 53 -8.09 11.05 -32.52
N GLU A 54 -8.14 11.54 -31.29
CA GLU A 54 -7.27 12.56 -30.71
C GLU A 54 -6.76 12.11 -29.34
N LEU A 55 -5.71 12.77 -28.83
CA LEU A 55 -5.15 12.44 -27.54
C LEU A 55 -6.10 12.85 -26.40
N ILE A 56 -6.51 11.89 -25.58
CA ILE A 56 -7.29 12.14 -24.36
C ILE A 56 -6.40 11.91 -23.14
N VAL A 57 -6.25 12.93 -22.29
CA VAL A 57 -5.48 12.85 -21.04
C VAL A 57 -6.40 13.10 -19.86
N ARG A 58 -6.47 12.15 -18.93
CA ARG A 58 -7.17 12.31 -17.64
C ARG A 58 -6.22 12.90 -16.60
N ARG A 59 -6.55 14.09 -16.11
CA ARG A 59 -5.85 14.75 -15.00
C ARG A 59 -6.09 14.01 -13.69
N GLU A 60 -5.29 14.30 -12.68
CA GLU A 60 -5.48 13.77 -11.32
C GLU A 60 -6.83 14.15 -10.71
N SER A 61 -7.41 15.29 -11.11
CA SER A 61 -8.76 15.72 -10.73
C SER A 61 -9.89 14.85 -11.31
N GLY A 62 -9.58 13.89 -12.19
CA GLY A 62 -10.57 13.12 -12.94
C GLY A 62 -11.04 13.79 -14.24
N GLU A 63 -10.70 15.06 -14.45
CA GLU A 63 -11.03 15.79 -15.69
C GLU A 63 -10.32 15.17 -16.89
N GLU A 64 -11.09 14.81 -17.93
CA GLU A 64 -10.56 14.35 -19.21
C GLU A 64 -10.45 15.50 -20.20
N LEU A 65 -9.22 15.75 -20.65
CA LEU A 65 -8.93 16.77 -21.64
C LEU A 65 -8.65 16.12 -23.00
N ARG A 66 -9.43 16.52 -23.99
CA ARG A 66 -9.21 16.22 -25.41
C ARG A 66 -8.21 17.21 -25.99
N ILE A 67 -7.15 16.70 -26.62
CA ILE A 67 -6.05 17.48 -27.17
C ILE A 67 -5.86 17.06 -28.64
N PRO A 68 -6.26 17.92 -29.60
CA PRO A 68 -5.98 17.67 -31.00
C PRO A 68 -4.48 17.51 -31.24
N ASP A 69 -4.12 16.60 -32.14
CA ASP A 69 -2.72 16.37 -32.50
C ASP A 69 -2.02 17.64 -32.97
N ALA A 70 -2.72 18.56 -33.65
CA ALA A 70 -2.14 19.83 -34.09
C ALA A 70 -1.71 20.72 -32.92
N ASP A 71 -2.36 20.58 -31.77
CA ASP A 71 -2.10 21.41 -30.59
C ASP A 71 -0.99 20.83 -29.70
N VAL A 72 -0.58 19.58 -29.89
CA VAL A 72 0.49 18.95 -29.10
C VAL A 72 1.86 19.49 -29.51
N ALA A 73 2.45 20.36 -28.68
CA ALA A 73 3.79 20.88 -28.89
C ALA A 73 4.87 19.91 -28.40
N VAL A 74 4.69 19.31 -27.22
CA VAL A 74 5.61 18.34 -26.62
C VAL A 74 4.79 17.28 -25.89
N LEU A 75 5.11 16.00 -26.10
CA LEU A 75 4.60 14.90 -25.29
C LEU A 75 5.76 14.15 -24.67
N LYS A 76 5.75 14.00 -23.35
CA LYS A 76 6.75 13.19 -22.63
C LYS A 76 6.06 12.19 -21.72
N VAL A 77 6.43 10.92 -21.86
CA VAL A 77 6.07 9.86 -20.92
C VAL A 77 6.87 10.06 -19.63
N LEU A 78 6.14 10.19 -18.54
CA LEU A 78 6.69 10.32 -17.20
C LEU A 78 6.89 8.92 -16.58
N PRO A 79 7.87 8.74 -15.70
CA PRO A 79 7.89 7.55 -14.85
C PRO A 79 6.63 7.53 -13.95
N PRO A 80 6.31 6.35 -13.40
CA PRO A 80 5.33 6.24 -12.32
C PRO A 80 5.65 7.21 -11.18
N ARG A 81 4.62 7.59 -10.41
CA ARG A 81 4.85 8.46 -9.25
C ARG A 81 5.79 7.75 -8.26
N PRO A 82 6.81 8.45 -7.74
CA PRO A 82 7.63 7.87 -6.68
C PRO A 82 6.76 7.53 -5.47
N VAL A 83 6.82 6.29 -5.02
CA VAL A 83 6.24 5.88 -3.73
C VAL A 83 7.11 6.45 -2.63
N ARG A 84 6.54 7.22 -1.69
CA ARG A 84 7.31 7.87 -0.62
C ARG A 84 7.37 6.96 0.60
N ALA A 85 8.46 7.05 1.37
CA ALA A 85 8.66 6.24 2.57
C ALA A 85 7.50 6.37 3.57
N ARG A 86 6.97 7.58 3.78
CA ARG A 86 5.81 7.80 4.66
C ARG A 86 4.55 7.06 4.17
N ASP A 87 4.36 6.93 2.85
CA ASP A 87 3.17 6.30 2.29
C ASP A 87 3.30 4.78 2.51
N VAL A 88 4.50 4.21 2.33
CA VAL A 88 4.80 2.81 2.70
C VAL A 88 4.55 2.57 4.19
N ARG A 89 5.10 3.40 5.09
CA ARG A 89 4.89 3.29 6.54
C ARG A 89 3.40 3.32 6.90
N ALA A 90 2.62 4.22 6.29
CA ALA A 90 1.19 4.31 6.53
C ALA A 90 0.43 3.05 6.11
N HIS A 91 0.77 2.45 4.96
CA HIS A 91 0.16 1.20 4.51
C HIS A 91 0.52 0.02 5.42
N GLU A 92 1.80 -0.10 5.79
CA GLU A 92 2.27 -1.14 6.69
C GLU A 92 1.64 -1.00 8.09
N TYR A 93 1.48 0.23 8.57
CA TYR A 93 0.82 0.46 9.85
C TYR A 93 -0.67 0.14 9.79
N ALA A 94 -1.37 0.57 8.73
CA ALA A 94 -2.78 0.21 8.52
C ALA A 94 -2.97 -1.31 8.45
N GLY A 95 -2.09 -2.03 7.74
CA GLY A 95 -2.09 -3.48 7.70
C GLY A 95 -1.82 -4.11 9.08
N ALA A 96 -0.95 -3.50 9.88
CA ALA A 96 -0.66 -3.97 11.23
C ALA A 96 -1.84 -3.76 12.21
N LEU A 97 -2.57 -2.66 12.06
CA LEU A 97 -3.76 -2.34 12.88
C LEU A 97 -4.98 -3.16 12.49
N ALA A 98 -5.12 -3.48 11.20
CA ALA A 98 -6.19 -4.33 10.67
C ALA A 98 -6.05 -5.81 11.07
N TRP A 99 -4.89 -6.18 11.62
CA TRP A 99 -4.62 -7.53 12.11
C TRP A 99 -3.76 -7.45 13.39
N PRO A 100 -4.35 -6.96 14.49
CA PRO A 100 -3.63 -6.78 15.72
C PRO A 100 -3.30 -8.14 16.35
N CYS A 101 -2.30 -8.13 17.22
CA CYS A 101 -2.13 -9.18 18.20
C CYS A 101 -2.69 -8.75 19.55
N PRO A 102 -2.92 -9.70 20.49
CA PRO A 102 -3.33 -9.38 21.86
C PRO A 102 -2.38 -8.40 22.54
N GLU A 103 -1.08 -8.54 22.28
CA GLU A 103 -0.06 -7.61 22.77
C GLU A 103 0.56 -6.83 21.62
N TYR A 104 0.68 -5.52 21.82
CA TYR A 104 1.39 -4.64 20.91
C TYR A 104 1.88 -3.39 21.64
N GLU A 105 2.95 -2.80 21.11
CA GLU A 105 3.58 -1.60 21.67
C GLU A 105 4.38 -0.86 20.59
N LEU A 106 4.52 0.46 20.72
CA LEU A 106 5.47 1.24 19.93
C LEU A 106 6.82 1.29 20.67
N VAL A 107 7.86 0.70 20.09
CA VAL A 107 9.22 0.67 20.65
C VAL A 107 10.18 1.22 19.60
N ASP A 108 10.87 2.32 19.90
CA ASP A 108 11.87 2.94 19.00
C ASP A 108 11.37 3.19 17.57
N GLY A 109 10.07 3.51 17.44
CA GLY A 109 9.39 3.75 16.17
C GLY A 109 8.86 2.51 15.45
N TRP A 110 9.13 1.32 16.00
CA TRP A 110 8.60 0.05 15.53
C TRP A 110 7.28 -0.27 16.24
N PHE A 111 6.28 -0.69 15.48
CA PHE A 111 5.05 -1.24 16.02
C PHE A 111 5.24 -2.74 16.25
N CYS A 112 5.62 -3.08 17.48
CA CYS A 112 5.85 -4.43 17.95
C CYS A 112 4.51 -5.11 18.22
N ARG A 113 4.40 -6.38 17.83
CA ARG A 113 3.19 -7.20 18.02
C ARG A 113 3.59 -8.61 18.43
N ALA A 114 2.85 -9.17 19.39
CA ALA A 114 3.06 -10.50 19.95
C ALA A 114 1.74 -11.18 20.31
N GLY A 115 1.59 -12.42 19.89
CA GLY A 115 0.42 -13.25 20.15
C GLY A 115 0.64 -14.66 19.66
N ASP A 116 -0.46 -15.37 19.42
CA ASP A 116 -0.43 -16.76 19.04
C ASP A 116 0.40 -17.05 17.77
N ASP A 117 1.15 -18.13 17.82
CA ASP A 117 2.18 -18.58 16.86
C ASP A 117 1.68 -18.98 15.47
N TRP A 118 0.37 -19.08 15.27
CA TRP A 118 -0.19 -19.55 14.00
C TRP A 118 -0.33 -18.44 12.95
N SER A 119 -0.48 -17.18 13.38
CA SER A 119 -0.54 -16.04 12.45
C SER A 119 0.85 -15.41 12.33
N TYR A 120 1.57 -15.72 11.25
CA TYR A 120 2.90 -15.15 10.95
C TYR A 120 2.94 -13.61 10.97
N ARG A 121 1.78 -12.95 10.82
CA ARG A 121 1.63 -11.49 10.80
C ARG A 121 1.55 -10.86 12.18
N GLY A 122 1.20 -11.64 13.19
CA GLY A 122 1.00 -11.16 14.55
C GLY A 122 2.28 -11.01 15.37
N ASN A 123 3.35 -11.71 15.00
CA ASN A 123 4.57 -11.82 15.78
C ASN A 123 5.76 -11.10 15.14
N SER A 124 5.54 -9.90 14.57
CA SER A 124 6.61 -9.15 13.89
C SER A 124 6.46 -7.64 14.07
N ALA A 125 7.59 -6.97 14.28
CA ALA A 125 7.67 -5.51 14.41
C ALA A 125 7.64 -4.83 13.03
N VAL A 126 6.85 -3.77 12.91
CA VAL A 126 6.68 -3.02 11.66
C VAL A 126 7.31 -1.63 11.81
N PRO A 127 8.12 -1.14 10.86
CA PRO A 127 8.77 0.16 10.99
C PRO A 127 7.79 1.29 10.65
N VAL A 128 6.98 1.76 11.61
CA VAL A 128 5.85 2.68 11.33
C VAL A 128 6.18 4.16 11.52
N LEU A 129 7.16 4.51 12.37
CA LEU A 129 7.58 5.90 12.57
C LEU A 129 8.89 6.22 11.83
N PRO A 130 9.15 7.50 11.46
CA PRO A 130 10.32 7.87 10.66
C PRO A 130 11.67 7.47 11.26
N TRP A 131 11.77 7.37 12.59
CA TRP A 131 12.98 7.01 13.32
C TRP A 131 13.14 5.52 13.60
N ALA A 132 12.19 4.65 13.16
CA ALA A 132 12.40 3.21 13.18
C ALA A 132 13.64 2.85 12.34
N SER A 133 14.72 2.54 13.05
CA SER A 133 16.02 2.23 12.48
C SER A 133 16.35 0.76 12.71
N CYS A 134 16.90 0.10 11.69
CA CYS A 134 17.46 -1.25 11.86
C CYS A 134 18.85 -1.21 12.52
N GLU A 135 19.44 -0.03 12.70
CA GLU A 135 20.69 0.19 13.45
C GLU A 135 20.44 0.35 14.97
N ASP A 136 19.18 0.39 15.40
CA ASP A 136 18.78 0.54 16.80
C ASP A 136 17.62 -0.41 17.13
N LEU A 137 17.95 -1.69 17.36
CA LEU A 137 16.99 -2.78 17.53
C LEU A 137 16.99 -3.39 18.93
N ASP A 138 17.82 -2.90 19.85
CA ASP A 138 17.97 -3.52 21.17
C ASP A 138 16.68 -3.40 21.99
N GLY A 139 16.00 -2.26 21.97
CA GLY A 139 14.69 -2.10 22.62
C GLY A 139 13.62 -3.04 22.04
N VAL A 140 13.57 -3.15 20.70
CA VAL A 140 12.65 -4.08 20.01
C VAL A 140 12.98 -5.54 20.37
N ARG A 141 14.25 -5.91 20.36
CA ARG A 141 14.72 -7.24 20.76
C ARG A 141 14.32 -7.56 22.18
N ASP A 142 14.56 -6.64 23.11
CA ASP A 142 14.27 -6.84 24.54
C ASP A 142 12.76 -6.99 24.76
N TRP A 143 11.94 -6.26 24.00
CA TRP A 143 10.48 -6.41 24.01
C TRP A 143 10.01 -7.82 23.59
N TYR A 144 10.63 -8.40 22.56
CA TYR A 144 10.37 -9.79 22.15
C TYR A 144 10.95 -10.80 23.15
N ALA A 145 12.16 -10.57 23.66
CA ALA A 145 12.84 -11.46 24.61
C ALA A 145 12.09 -11.56 25.94
N ALA A 146 11.49 -10.46 26.43
CA ALA A 146 10.62 -10.45 27.61
C ALA A 146 9.40 -11.38 27.47
N ARG A 147 9.03 -11.73 26.24
CA ARG A 147 7.92 -12.63 25.89
C ARG A 147 8.38 -14.02 25.47
N GLY A 148 9.69 -14.31 25.59
CA GLY A 148 10.27 -15.57 25.13
C GLY A 148 10.24 -15.77 23.62
N LEU A 149 10.11 -14.69 22.85
CA LEU A 149 10.02 -14.70 21.39
C LEU A 149 11.35 -14.22 20.77
N PRO A 150 11.71 -14.71 19.57
CA PRO A 150 12.83 -14.16 18.81
C PRO A 150 12.48 -12.77 18.26
N LEU A 151 13.49 -11.92 18.05
CA LEU A 151 13.35 -10.69 17.29
C LEU A 151 12.86 -11.01 15.88
N ARG A 152 11.69 -10.48 15.52
CA ARG A 152 11.07 -10.64 14.20
C ARG A 152 10.67 -9.28 13.68
N LEU A 153 11.07 -8.99 12.44
CA LEU A 153 10.83 -7.71 11.78
C LEU A 153 10.08 -7.95 10.47
N VAL A 154 9.23 -7.00 10.08
CA VAL A 154 8.78 -6.88 8.70
C VAL A 154 9.85 -6.14 7.93
N ASP A 155 10.55 -6.86 7.04
CA ASP A 155 11.55 -6.29 6.14
C ASP A 155 10.85 -5.56 4.99
N VAL A 156 10.50 -4.29 5.26
CA VAL A 156 9.82 -3.46 4.28
C VAL A 156 10.85 -2.85 3.34
N GLU A 157 10.75 -3.21 2.05
CA GLU A 157 11.65 -2.71 1.01
C GLU A 157 11.76 -1.18 1.11
N ARG A 158 13.01 -0.69 1.07
CA ARG A 158 13.39 0.74 1.16
C ARG A 158 13.31 1.36 2.55
N LEU A 159 12.62 0.75 3.52
CA LEU A 159 12.61 1.23 4.91
C LEU A 159 13.65 0.52 5.77
N VAL A 160 13.78 -0.79 5.58
CA VAL A 160 14.75 -1.62 6.29
C VAL A 160 15.96 -1.87 5.39
N LYS A 161 17.15 -1.74 5.96
CA LYS A 161 18.43 -2.02 5.30
C LYS A 161 19.13 -3.12 6.07
N VAL A 162 18.79 -4.36 5.72
CA VAL A 162 19.27 -5.58 6.39
C VAL A 162 20.79 -5.58 6.56
N GLU A 163 21.53 -5.06 5.57
CA GLU A 163 22.99 -4.91 5.58
C GLU A 163 23.54 -3.92 6.62
N ARG A 164 22.68 -3.12 7.23
CA ARG A 164 23.00 -2.16 8.29
C ARG A 164 22.45 -2.57 9.65
N MET A 165 21.91 -3.78 9.79
CA MET A 165 21.33 -4.20 11.06
C MET A 165 22.37 -4.22 12.18
N MET A 166 22.01 -3.71 13.35
CA MET A 166 22.86 -3.68 14.54
C MET A 166 22.13 -4.25 15.75
N LEU A 167 22.85 -4.96 16.61
CA LEU A 167 22.41 -5.41 17.94
C LEU A 167 23.57 -5.27 18.93
N ASP A 168 23.30 -4.76 20.12
CA ASP A 168 24.28 -4.45 21.17
C ASP A 168 25.48 -3.63 20.63
N GLY A 169 25.21 -2.70 19.72
CA GLY A 169 26.22 -1.88 19.05
C GLY A 169 27.13 -2.63 18.06
N ALA A 170 26.84 -3.89 17.72
CA ALA A 170 27.58 -4.68 16.75
C ALA A 170 26.75 -4.99 15.49
N PRO A 171 27.37 -5.01 14.28
CA PRO A 171 26.67 -5.43 13.07
C PRO A 171 26.16 -6.86 13.17
N VAL A 172 24.92 -7.08 12.72
CA VAL A 172 24.33 -8.41 12.62
C VAL A 172 24.92 -9.13 11.40
N ASP A 173 25.47 -10.31 11.61
CA ASP A 173 25.89 -11.20 10.54
C ASP A 173 24.68 -11.59 9.68
N SER A 174 24.70 -11.22 8.40
CA SER A 174 23.60 -11.53 7.46
C SER A 174 23.37 -13.03 7.31
N ALA A 175 24.39 -13.87 7.57
CA ALA A 175 24.24 -15.32 7.59
C ALA A 175 23.38 -15.83 8.76
N ARG A 176 23.01 -14.98 9.73
CA ARG A 176 22.09 -15.29 10.83
C ARG A 176 20.66 -14.80 10.60
N ILE A 177 20.45 -13.99 9.57
CA ILE A 177 19.13 -13.45 9.22
C ILE A 177 18.40 -14.50 8.39
N ARG A 178 17.13 -14.76 8.73
CA ARG A 178 16.29 -15.75 8.07
C ARG A 178 15.00 -15.06 7.66
N ALA A 179 14.69 -15.10 6.37
CA ALA A 179 13.40 -14.70 5.86
C ALA A 179 12.44 -15.89 5.97
N ASP A 180 11.35 -15.71 6.72
CA ASP A 180 10.34 -16.75 6.86
C ASP A 180 9.43 -16.83 5.63
N ARG A 181 9.12 -15.69 5.01
CA ARG A 181 8.27 -15.58 3.83
C ARG A 181 8.50 -14.26 3.11
N ASP A 182 8.53 -14.32 1.77
CA ASP A 182 8.48 -13.13 0.92
C ASP A 182 7.03 -12.77 0.59
N LEU A 183 6.71 -11.49 0.70
CA LEU A 183 5.38 -10.95 0.41
C LEU A 183 5.49 -9.82 -0.62
N PHE A 184 4.68 -9.88 -1.66
CA PHE A 184 4.48 -8.78 -2.59
C PHE A 184 3.18 -8.06 -2.23
N LEU A 185 3.30 -6.84 -1.71
CA LEU A 185 2.15 -5.99 -1.43
C LEU A 185 1.76 -5.20 -2.68
N CYS A 186 0.64 -5.59 -3.28
CA CYS A 186 0.01 -4.85 -4.38
C CYS A 186 -1.06 -3.94 -3.80
N THR A 187 -1.02 -2.66 -4.15
CA THR A 187 -2.05 -1.69 -3.79
C THR A 187 -2.80 -1.24 -5.05
N ALA A 188 -4.09 -0.98 -4.91
CA ALA A 188 -4.93 -0.43 -5.95
C ALA A 188 -5.90 0.57 -5.30
N ASP A 189 -6.29 1.57 -6.09
CA ASP A 189 -7.37 2.47 -5.71
C ASP A 189 -8.70 1.69 -5.71
N SER A 190 -9.45 1.78 -4.61
CA SER A 190 -10.68 1.00 -4.44
C SER A 190 -11.79 1.44 -5.38
N GLU A 191 -11.92 2.72 -5.69
CA GLU A 191 -12.92 3.23 -6.63
C GLU A 191 -12.60 2.76 -8.06
N ALA A 192 -11.32 2.82 -8.45
CA ALA A 192 -10.87 2.30 -9.73
C ALA A 192 -11.12 0.79 -9.86
N LEU A 193 -10.86 0.02 -8.79
CA LEU A 193 -11.15 -1.41 -8.77
C LEU A 193 -12.65 -1.70 -8.85
N LEU A 194 -13.47 -0.95 -8.10
CA LEU A 194 -14.92 -1.06 -8.14
C LEU A 194 -15.48 -0.78 -9.54
N ALA A 195 -14.98 0.24 -10.24
CA ALA A 195 -15.41 0.54 -11.61
C ALA A 195 -15.13 -0.63 -12.58
N VAL A 196 -13.98 -1.31 -12.42
CA VAL A 196 -13.65 -2.51 -13.22
C VAL A 196 -14.59 -3.66 -12.86
N VAL A 197 -14.84 -3.89 -11.57
CA VAL A 197 -15.75 -4.95 -11.10
C VAL A 197 -17.18 -4.68 -11.57
N ASP A 198 -17.65 -3.44 -11.52
CA ASP A 198 -19.00 -3.07 -11.93
C ASP A 198 -19.24 -3.26 -13.42
N ALA A 199 -18.23 -2.95 -14.24
CA ALA A 199 -18.28 -3.18 -15.69
C ALA A 199 -18.22 -4.67 -16.05
N ALA A 200 -17.41 -5.46 -15.34
CA ALA A 200 -17.23 -6.89 -15.61
C ALA A 200 -18.36 -7.76 -15.05
N PHE A 201 -18.93 -7.35 -13.92
CA PHE A 201 -19.96 -8.09 -13.17
C PHE A 201 -21.11 -7.16 -12.81
N PRO A 202 -22.06 -6.93 -13.74
CA PRO A 202 -23.26 -6.12 -13.46
C PRO A 202 -23.99 -6.59 -12.19
N ALA A 203 -24.61 -5.67 -11.45
CA ALA A 203 -25.17 -5.95 -10.11
C ALA A 203 -26.17 -7.12 -10.08
N ASP A 204 -26.95 -7.28 -11.14
CA ASP A 204 -27.93 -8.37 -11.33
C ASP A 204 -27.29 -9.75 -11.60
N THR A 205 -25.99 -9.79 -11.91
CA THR A 205 -25.24 -11.05 -12.13
C THR A 205 -24.48 -11.51 -10.88
N ARG A 206 -24.47 -10.71 -9.81
CA ARG A 206 -23.70 -11.00 -8.60
C ARG A 206 -24.46 -11.98 -7.69
N PRO A 207 -23.77 -12.93 -7.04
CA PRO A 207 -24.40 -13.77 -6.03
C PRO A 207 -24.89 -12.92 -4.86
N ALA A 208 -25.98 -13.35 -4.22
CA ALA A 208 -26.43 -12.74 -2.97
C ALA A 208 -25.32 -12.89 -1.91
N VAL A 209 -24.97 -11.78 -1.26
CA VAL A 209 -23.98 -11.76 -0.16
C VAL A 209 -24.73 -11.60 1.15
N THR A 210 -24.47 -12.50 2.09
CA THR A 210 -24.93 -12.38 3.47
C THR A 210 -23.80 -11.78 4.30
N LEU A 211 -24.08 -10.70 5.01
CA LEU A 211 -23.17 -10.15 6.01
C LEU A 211 -23.49 -10.79 7.36
N ALA A 212 -22.48 -11.35 8.01
CA ALA A 212 -22.57 -11.91 9.35
C ALA A 212 -21.62 -11.14 10.28
N ASP A 213 -22.01 -11.00 11.55
CA ASP A 213 -21.22 -10.25 12.54
C ASP A 213 -19.96 -11.02 12.99
N ARG A 214 -19.84 -12.30 12.62
CA ARG A 214 -18.68 -13.14 12.90
C ARG A 214 -18.48 -14.21 11.83
N PRO A 215 -17.23 -14.61 11.54
CA PRO A 215 -16.98 -15.76 10.67
C PRO A 215 -17.52 -17.02 11.35
N ASP A 216 -18.15 -17.91 10.59
CA ASP A 216 -18.54 -19.24 11.03
C ASP A 216 -17.42 -20.26 10.78
N ASP A 217 -17.64 -21.52 11.18
CA ASP A 217 -16.61 -22.56 11.09
C ASP A 217 -16.31 -22.94 9.64
N ASP A 218 -17.33 -22.93 8.76
CA ASP A 218 -17.18 -23.17 7.33
C ASP A 218 -16.31 -22.08 6.67
N TRP A 219 -16.50 -20.81 7.03
CA TRP A 219 -15.67 -19.71 6.60
C TRP A 219 -14.23 -19.84 7.12
N LEU A 220 -14.06 -20.18 8.40
CA LEU A 220 -12.73 -20.38 9.00
C LEU A 220 -11.97 -21.53 8.32
N ALA A 221 -12.66 -22.57 7.88
CA ALA A 221 -12.07 -23.69 7.14
C ALA A 221 -11.56 -23.28 5.74
N LEU A 222 -12.13 -22.23 5.12
CA LEU A 222 -11.63 -21.68 3.84
C LEU A 222 -10.30 -20.94 3.99
N TYR A 223 -10.00 -20.42 5.18
CA TYR A 223 -8.75 -19.72 5.42
C TYR A 223 -7.62 -20.72 5.68
N HIS A 224 -6.73 -20.87 4.70
CA HIS A 224 -5.65 -21.86 4.70
C HIS A 224 -4.76 -21.88 5.96
N ALA A 225 -4.66 -20.77 6.70
CA ALA A 225 -3.85 -20.69 7.91
C ALA A 225 -4.60 -21.17 9.17
N THR A 226 -5.90 -21.44 9.08
CA THR A 226 -6.77 -21.84 10.20
C THR A 226 -7.53 -23.13 9.95
N ALA A 227 -7.42 -23.71 8.75
CA ALA A 227 -8.13 -24.92 8.37
C ALA A 227 -7.87 -26.12 9.32
N ASP A 228 -6.68 -26.17 9.93
CA ASP A 228 -6.29 -27.23 10.89
C ASP A 228 -6.26 -26.75 12.36
N LEU A 229 -6.78 -25.56 12.64
CA LEU A 229 -6.77 -24.96 13.97
C LEU A 229 -8.16 -24.99 14.60
N ASP A 230 -8.20 -25.05 15.95
CA ASP A 230 -9.44 -24.94 16.71
C ASP A 230 -10.13 -23.58 16.43
N PRO A 231 -11.37 -23.58 15.90
CA PRO A 231 -12.12 -22.35 15.62
C PRO A 231 -12.24 -21.42 16.83
N GLU A 232 -12.34 -21.96 18.05
CA GLU A 232 -12.45 -21.14 19.27
C GLU A 232 -11.15 -20.41 19.61
N ARG A 233 -10.00 -20.94 19.17
CA ARG A 233 -8.71 -20.25 19.24
C ARG A 233 -8.57 -19.14 18.19
N VAL A 234 -9.16 -19.35 17.01
CA VAL A 234 -8.95 -18.51 15.83
C VAL A 234 -9.92 -17.33 15.77
N ARG A 235 -11.20 -17.55 16.09
CA ARG A 235 -12.27 -16.57 15.89
C ARG A 235 -12.00 -15.20 16.56
N PRO A 236 -11.47 -15.13 17.80
CA PRO A 236 -11.12 -13.85 18.41
C PRO A 236 -10.09 -13.06 17.59
N ALA A 237 -9.09 -13.74 17.01
CA ALA A 237 -8.06 -13.09 16.20
C ALA A 237 -8.60 -12.58 14.85
N MET A 238 -9.59 -13.25 14.27
CA MET A 238 -10.26 -12.79 13.03
C MET A 238 -11.15 -11.57 13.25
N LEU A 239 -11.64 -11.38 14.48
CA LEU A 239 -12.50 -10.26 14.87
C LEU A 239 -11.71 -9.10 15.49
N ALA A 240 -10.47 -9.36 15.91
CA ALA A 240 -9.65 -8.36 16.56
C ALA A 240 -9.31 -7.23 15.59
N THR A 241 -9.52 -6.00 16.04
CA THR A 241 -9.01 -4.78 15.41
C THR A 241 -8.28 -3.99 16.48
N ALA A 242 -7.09 -3.45 16.18
CA ALA A 242 -6.46 -2.54 17.13
C ALA A 242 -7.29 -1.25 17.12
N GLY A 243 -7.86 -0.91 18.27
CA GLY A 243 -8.53 0.37 18.44
C GLY A 243 -7.56 1.50 18.14
N ILE A 244 -7.84 2.29 17.10
CA ILE A 244 -7.39 3.67 17.08
C ILE A 244 -8.23 4.33 18.17
N LEU A 245 -7.62 4.92 19.19
CA LEU A 245 -8.32 5.73 20.18
C LEU A 245 -9.18 6.78 19.44
N THR A 246 -10.45 6.47 19.20
CA THR A 246 -11.47 7.48 19.00
C THR A 246 -12.03 7.75 20.39
N ASP A 247 -11.51 8.79 21.04
CA ASP A 247 -12.08 9.31 22.27
C ASP A 247 -13.57 9.62 22.04
N GLY A 248 -14.44 8.73 22.51
CA GLY A 248 -15.89 8.84 22.40
C GLY A 248 -16.56 8.24 23.63
N PRO A 249 -17.74 8.74 24.07
CA PRO A 249 -18.28 8.49 25.41
C PRO A 249 -18.81 7.07 25.65
N ASP A 250 -18.78 6.20 24.63
CA ASP A 250 -19.22 4.81 24.70
C ASP A 250 -18.02 3.84 24.67
N SER A 251 -16.95 4.18 25.40
CA SER A 251 -15.83 3.27 25.66
C SER A 251 -16.27 2.19 26.66
N GLY A 252 -17.10 1.26 26.18
CA GLY A 252 -17.31 -0.04 26.81
C GLY A 252 -16.00 -0.81 26.90
N ASP A 253 -15.89 -1.62 27.95
CA ASP A 253 -14.70 -2.31 28.43
C ASP A 253 -13.77 -2.84 27.32
N PRO A 254 -12.48 -2.41 27.26
CA PRO A 254 -11.55 -2.90 26.26
C PRO A 254 -11.25 -4.38 26.49
N GLY A 255 -11.51 -5.22 25.47
CA GLY A 255 -10.97 -6.57 25.40
C GLY A 255 -9.43 -6.57 25.33
N PRO A 256 -8.76 -7.73 25.48
CA PRO A 256 -7.31 -7.82 25.60
C PRO A 256 -6.63 -7.35 24.30
N GLY A 257 -6.24 -6.09 24.29
CA GLY A 257 -5.46 -5.43 23.25
C GLY A 257 -4.63 -4.35 23.91
N GLY A 258 -3.33 -4.30 23.61
CA GLY A 258 -2.39 -3.29 24.13
C GLY A 258 -2.82 -1.84 23.88
N HIS A 259 -2.05 -0.87 24.37
CA HIS A 259 -2.33 0.55 24.14
C HIS A 259 -1.34 1.13 23.13
N VAL A 260 -1.82 1.88 22.13
CA VAL A 260 -0.95 2.74 21.31
C VAL A 260 -0.74 4.03 22.10
N VAL A 261 0.41 4.18 22.75
CA VAL A 261 0.80 5.44 23.39
C VAL A 261 1.73 6.19 22.45
N PHE A 262 1.33 7.38 22.01
CA PHE A 262 2.22 8.32 21.36
C PHE A 262 2.95 9.10 22.47
N ALA A 263 4.28 8.98 22.53
CA ALA A 263 5.15 9.85 23.32
C ALA A 263 5.63 11.04 22.46
#